data_AF-A0A2W5QN84-F1
#
_entry.id   AF-A0A2W5QN84-F1
#
_cell.length_a   1.000
_cell.length_b   1.000
_cell.length_c   1.000
_cell.angle_alpha   90.00
_cell.angle_beta   90.00
_cell.angle_gamma   90.00
#
_symmetry.space_group_name_H-M   'P 1'
#
loop_
_entity.id
_entity.type
_entity.pdbx_description
1 polymer ?
#
loop_
_entity_poly.entity_id
_entity_poly.type
_entity_poly.pdbx_seq_one_letter_code
_entity_poly.pdbx_strand_id
1 'polypeptide(L)' 'MRTHFGVCQRKRRYASEAEALEAAAKAAVTLRPYRCALCRQFHLTGRTKGMRVPRFVLDRKKEEEGRGA' A
#
# COMPACT_ATOMS: atom_id res chain seq x y z
N MET A 1 -5.94 13.84 6.28
CA MET A 1 -5.22 13.84 4.99
C MET A 1 -6.24 13.90 3.86
N ARG A 2 -6.63 15.10 3.41
CA ARG A 2 -7.65 15.26 2.35
C ARG A 2 -7.04 14.86 1.01
N THR A 3 -7.41 13.70 0.50
CA THR A 3 -7.14 13.32 -0.88
C THR A 3 -7.89 14.26 -1.81
N HIS A 4 -7.17 15.14 -2.52
CA HIS A 4 -7.74 15.96 -3.59
C HIS A 4 -7.70 15.20 -4.93
N PHE A 5 -8.65 15.49 -5.82
CA PHE A 5 -8.74 14.88 -7.15
C PHE A 5 -7.45 15.02 -7.95
N GLY A 6 -6.76 16.16 -7.91
CA GLY A 6 -5.49 16.36 -8.59
C GLY A 6 -4.36 15.44 -8.11
N VAL A 7 -4.40 14.98 -6.86
CA VAL A 7 -3.45 13.97 -6.34
C VAL A 7 -3.88 12.58 -6.80
N CYS A 8 -5.18 12.29 -6.79
CA CYS A 8 -5.74 11.02 -7.28
C CYS A 8 -5.37 10.77 -8.75
N GLN A 9 -5.43 11.80 -9.59
CA GLN A 9 -5.12 11.68 -11.01
C GLN A 9 -3.63 11.39 -11.27
N ARG A 10 -2.73 11.92 -10.43
CA ARG A 10 -1.28 11.68 -10.52
C ARG A 10 -0.85 10.30 -10.03
N LYS A 11 -1.73 9.55 -9.36
CA LYS A 11 -1.43 8.20 -8.87
C LYS A 11 -1.75 7.15 -9.92
N ARG A 12 -0.92 6.10 -9.96
CA ARG A 12 -1.19 4.87 -10.72
C ARG A 12 -2.51 4.25 -10.24
N ARG A 13 -3.39 3.91 -11.18
CA ARG A 13 -4.70 3.28 -10.94
C ARG A 13 -4.58 1.80 -11.29
N TYR A 14 -5.07 0.94 -10.41
CA TYR A 14 -5.18 -0.50 -10.64
C TYR A 14 -6.67 -0.87 -10.61
N ALA A 15 -7.08 -1.74 -11.52
CA ALA A 15 -8.47 -2.18 -11.64
C ALA A 15 -8.84 -3.15 -10.53
N SER A 16 -7.87 -3.95 -10.07
CA SER A 16 -8.04 -4.96 -9.02
C SER A 16 -7.09 -4.77 -7.84
N GLU A 17 -7.47 -5.34 -6.69
CA GLU A 17 -6.58 -5.43 -5.52
C GLU A 17 -5.37 -6.32 -5.82
N ALA A 18 -5.55 -7.40 -6.59
CA ALA A 18 -4.50 -8.33 -6.97
C ALA A 18 -3.39 -7.63 -7.77
N GLU A 19 -3.73 -6.89 -8.83
CA GLU A 19 -2.74 -6.11 -9.60
C GLU A 19 -1.99 -5.10 -8.73
N ALA A 20 -2.71 -4.46 -7.79
CA ALA A 20 -2.09 -3.52 -6.89
C ALA A 20 -1.13 -4.22 -5.91
N LEU A 21 -1.46 -5.41 -5.43
CA LEU A 21 -0.57 -6.23 -4.59
C LEU A 21 0.68 -6.68 -5.34
N GLU A 22 0.53 -7.14 -6.59
CA GLU A 22 1.68 -7.50 -7.43
C GLU A 22 2.62 -6.31 -7.65
N ALA A 23 2.06 -5.13 -7.93
CA ALA A 23 2.84 -3.91 -8.08
C ALA A 23 3.51 -3.48 -6.76
N ALA A 24 2.84 -3.71 -5.62
CA ALA A 24 3.43 -3.47 -4.30
C ALA A 24 4.57 -4.44 -3.99
N ALA A 25 4.46 -5.71 -4.42
CA ALA A 25 5.49 -6.72 -4.23
C ALA A 25 6.75 -6.46 -5.08
N LYS A 26 6.58 -5.90 -6.28
CA LYS A 26 7.69 -5.49 -7.16
C LYS A 26 8.39 -4.21 -6.70
N ALA A 27 7.78 -3.43 -5.81
CA ALA A 27 8.33 -2.17 -5.36
C ALA A 27 9.42 -2.42 -4.30
N ALA A 28 10.56 -1.73 -4.42
CA ALA A 28 11.65 -1.76 -3.43
C ALA A 28 11.27 -1.14 -2.07
N VAL A 29 10.08 -0.56 -1.96
CA VAL A 29 9.56 0.10 -0.76
C VAL A 29 8.22 -0.53 -0.38
N THR A 30 7.94 -0.60 0.93
CA THR A 30 6.66 -1.14 1.42
C THR A 30 5.50 -0.25 0.99
N LEU A 31 4.77 -0.69 -0.03
CA LEU A 31 3.53 -0.07 -0.48
C LEU A 31 2.33 -0.89 -0.02
N ARG A 32 1.22 -0.20 0.25
CA ARG A 32 -0.07 -0.83 0.49
C ARG A 32 -1.12 -0.39 -0.52
N PRO A 33 -1.91 -1.33 -1.05
CA PRO A 33 -3.09 -0.98 -1.80
C PRO A 33 -4.15 -0.39 -0.85
N TYR A 34 -4.83 0.66 -1.32
CA TYR A 34 -6.04 1.18 -0.69
C TYR A 34 -7.05 1.55 -1.76
N ARG A 35 -8.34 1.36 -1.45
CA ARG A 35 -9.43 1.78 -2.32
C ARG A 35 -9.67 3.26 -2.15
N CYS A 36 -9.60 4.01 -3.25
CA CYS A 36 -9.83 5.44 -3.23
C CYS A 36 -11.33 5.76 -3.09
N ALA A 37 -11.69 6.66 -2.17
CA ALA A 37 -13.08 7.13 -2.06
C ALA A 37 -13.53 7.99 -3.26
N LEU A 38 -12.59 8.59 -4.01
CA LEU A 38 -12.90 9.48 -5.14
C LEU A 38 -13.13 8.71 -6.44
N CYS A 39 -12.13 7.95 -6.90
CA CYS A 39 -12.18 7.24 -8.18
C CYS A 39 -12.64 5.78 -8.05
N ARG A 40 -12.80 5.27 -6.82
CA ARG A 40 -13.16 3.88 -6.50
C ARG A 40 -12.18 2.81 -7.01
N GLN A 41 -11.06 3.22 -7.60
CA GLN A 41 -9.96 2.36 -8.05
C GLN A 41 -8.97 2.07 -6.91
N PHE A 42 -8.09 1.09 -7.14
CA PHE A 42 -7.01 0.75 -6.21
C PHE A 42 -5.78 1.61 -6.49
N HIS A 43 -5.21 2.15 -5.41
CA HIS A 43 -3.99 2.94 -5.44
C HIS A 43 -2.98 2.44 -4.43
N LEU A 44 -1.71 2.71 -4.69
CA LEU A 44 -0.64 2.42 -3.74
C LEU A 44 -0.37 3.62 -2.82
N THR A 45 -0.04 3.30 -1.58
CA THR A 45 0.45 4.26 -0.59
C THR A 45 1.63 3.68 0.17
N GLY A 46 2.74 4.42 0.19
CA GLY A 46 3.88 4.14 1.08
C GLY A 46 3.72 4.77 2.47
N ARG A 47 2.63 5.52 2.72
CA ARG A 47 2.34 6.07 4.04
C ARG A 47 1.89 4.95 4.97
N THR A 48 2.83 4.44 5.75
CA THR A 48 2.59 3.60 6.93
C THR A 48 2.34 4.44 8.18
N LYS A 49 2.81 5.70 8.20
CA LYS A 49 2.67 6.64 9.32
C LYS A 49 1.18 6.98 9.54
N GLY A 50 0.59 6.43 10.61
CA GLY A 50 -0.80 6.65 11.03
C GLY A 50 -1.82 5.64 10.50
N MET A 51 -1.42 4.65 9.69
CA MET A 51 -2.30 3.51 9.35
C MET A 51 -2.06 2.38 10.34
N ARG A 52 -3.13 1.87 10.97
CA ARG A 52 -3.05 0.68 11.82
C ARG A 52 -2.49 -0.46 10.96
N VAL A 53 -1.27 -0.85 11.25
CA VAL A 53 -0.58 -1.92 10.53
C VAL A 53 -1.32 -3.22 10.89
N PRO A 54 -1.95 -3.93 9.93
CA PRO A 54 -2.56 -5.21 10.23
C PRO A 54 -1.52 -6.14 10.84
N ARG A 55 -1.91 -6.91 11.87
CA ARG A 55 -1.02 -7.75 12.66
C ARG A 55 -0.18 -8.69 11.80
N PHE A 56 -0.75 -9.24 10.74
CA PHE A 56 -0.04 -10.14 9.81
C PHE A 56 1.16 -9.48 9.09
N VAL A 57 1.13 -8.16 8.88
CA VAL A 57 2.26 -7.43 8.28
C VAL A 57 3.36 -7.17 9.31
N LEU A 58 2.99 -6.99 10.59
CA LEU A 58 3.97 -6.88 11.68
C LEU A 58 4.66 -8.23 11.94
N ASP A 59 3.89 -9.32 11.89
CA ASP A 59 4.38 -10.68 12.10
C ASP A 59 5.44 -11.06 11.06
N ARG A 60 5.12 -10.84 9.78
CA ARG A 60 6.06 -11.10 8.68
C ARG A 60 7.33 -10.24 8.78
N LYS A 61 7.19 -8.98 9.19
CA LYS A 61 8.34 -8.09 9.39
C LYS A 61 9.23 -8.58 10.54
N LYS A 62 8.63 -9.12 11.61
CA LYS A 62 9.35 -9.72 12.74
C LYS A 62 10.10 -11.00 12.35
N GLU A 63 9.52 -11.82 11.47
CA GLU A 63 10.20 -12.99 10.91
C GLU A 63 11.38 -12.62 10.00
N GLU A 64 11.22 -11.58 9.17
CA GLU A 64 12.31 -11.07 8.31
C GLU A 64 13.45 -10.46 9.13
N GLU A 65 13.15 -9.75 10.22
CA GLU A 65 14.15 -9.14 11.12
C GLU A 65 14.83 -10.20 12.01
N GLY A 66 14.17 -11.33 12.29
CA GLY A 66 14.72 -12.45 13.05
C GLY A 66 15.57 -13.45 12.26
N ARG A 67 15.51 -13.46 10.92
CA ARG A 67 16.34 -14.32 10.05
C ARG A 67 17.71 -13.74 9.71
N GLY A 68 18.01 -12.54 10.21
CA GLY A 68 19.29 -11.85 10.00
C GLY A 68 20.17 -11.74 11.26
N ALA A 69 19.84 -12.45 12.34
CA ALA A 69 20.61 -12.49 13.59
C ALA A 69 21.36 -13.82 13.76
#